data_AF-A0A8T2G2S9-F1
#
_entry.id   AF-A0A8T2G2S9-F1
#
_cell.length_a   1.000
_cell.length_b   1.000
_cell.length_c   1.000
_cell.angle_alpha   90.00
_cell.angle_beta   90.00
_cell.angle_gamma   90.00
#
_symmetry.space_group_name_H-M   'P 1'
#
loop_
_entity.id
_entity.type
_entity.pdbx_description
1 polymer ?
#
loop_
_entity_poly.entity_id
_entity_poly.type
_entity_poly.pdbx_seq_one_letter_code
_entity_poly.pdbx_strand_id
1 'polypeptide(L)'
;MAYLERASPTLKETLLKIYRAEKPIEVDQHFHEFGSIEYHIKYSVSDPNIVHVSTSTLLETQGAVTLKEISSHTYEVIKNIGVGVIDIVDPPRLGFQLTLGLNLDNIPRGKEAIKIITRISELQAIILSSQLKEMLRSLNFQDDSRSINNMPIRIVYHPSEPFYVFKQPEKITAVFPMNFKDNSDVVIATSFFQELVEVGSQKDMGKAPQCSWSPIPPLQLRGEPVQDLTTNSGFVSFDITSRHIEGKRLDKTVWNLLNFYACAKYHIKCSRGYIQRRMRKRMETLVKLLNNTSLEEEAAQNENGRCKYVKEFVKVPKRKLMMKQRCKEMTRRVKISKFRIKINGCARFRFNQRWISLPKFSSKPSDKSYTKLD
;
A
#
# COMPACT_ATOMS: atom_id res chain seq x y z
N MET A 1 -7.80 2.59 -7.50
CA MET A 1 -6.89 3.74 -7.53
C MET A 1 -5.80 3.47 -6.49
N ALA A 2 -4.52 3.69 -6.80
CA ALA A 2 -3.39 3.25 -5.97
C ALA A 2 -2.71 4.39 -5.18
N TYR A 3 -3.21 5.62 -5.29
CA TYR A 3 -2.65 6.78 -4.62
C TYR A 3 -3.69 7.33 -3.65
N LEU A 4 -3.31 7.52 -2.39
CA LEU A 4 -4.10 8.33 -1.47
C LEU A 4 -4.15 9.75 -2.03
N GLU A 5 -5.34 10.33 -2.02
CA GLU A 5 -5.51 11.72 -2.37
C GLU A 5 -4.97 12.60 -1.25
N ARG A 6 -4.41 13.77 -1.60
CA ARG A 6 -3.94 14.74 -0.59
C ARG A 6 -5.10 15.38 0.14
N ALA A 7 -6.21 15.57 -0.56
CA ALA A 7 -7.39 16.22 -0.04
C ALA A 7 -8.27 15.20 0.69
N SER A 8 -8.69 15.56 1.89
CA SER A 8 -9.75 14.87 2.60
C SER A 8 -11.03 14.92 1.75
N PRO A 9 -11.60 13.77 1.33
CA PRO A 9 -12.82 13.75 0.56
C PRO A 9 -14.00 14.27 1.38
N THR A 10 -14.06 13.90 2.67
CA THR A 10 -15.15 14.30 3.58
C THR A 10 -15.10 15.80 3.88
N LEU A 11 -13.93 16.35 4.21
CA LEU A 11 -13.77 17.80 4.42
C LEU A 11 -14.14 18.58 3.15
N LYS A 12 -13.69 18.11 1.99
CA LYS A 12 -13.99 18.75 0.71
C LYS A 12 -15.48 18.75 0.40
N GLU A 13 -16.15 17.62 0.58
CA GLU A 13 -17.59 17.49 0.34
C GLU A 13 -18.40 18.38 1.29
N THR A 14 -18.06 18.40 2.58
CA THR A 14 -18.75 19.24 3.57
C THR A 14 -18.54 20.72 3.29
N LEU A 15 -17.31 21.17 2.99
CA LEU A 15 -17.03 22.57 2.65
C LEU A 15 -17.72 22.98 1.34
N LEU A 16 -17.75 22.11 0.33
CA LEU A 16 -18.49 22.38 -0.91
C LEU A 16 -20.00 22.45 -0.66
N LYS A 17 -20.53 21.63 0.25
CA LYS A 17 -21.96 21.68 0.63
C LYS A 17 -22.30 23.00 1.30
N ILE A 18 -21.47 23.46 2.23
CA ILE A 18 -21.65 24.76 2.90
C ILE A 18 -21.55 25.90 1.88
N TYR A 19 -20.50 25.91 1.06
CA TYR A 19 -20.27 26.95 0.06
C TYR A 19 -21.39 27.07 -1.00
N ARG A 20 -22.02 25.95 -1.37
CA ARG A 20 -23.11 25.92 -2.36
C ARG A 20 -24.50 26.18 -1.77
N ALA A 21 -24.61 26.27 -0.45
CA ALA A 21 -25.90 26.46 0.19
C ALA A 21 -26.41 27.89 -0.05
N GLU A 22 -27.64 28.02 -0.55
CA GLU A 22 -28.30 29.33 -0.73
C GLU A 22 -28.74 29.94 0.60
N LYS A 23 -28.98 29.10 1.62
CA LYS A 23 -29.36 29.49 2.98
C LYS A 23 -28.31 28.96 3.96
N PRO A 24 -27.98 29.71 5.03
CA PRO A 24 -27.11 29.20 6.08
C PRO A 24 -27.61 27.87 6.63
N ILE A 25 -26.73 26.87 6.66
CA ILE A 25 -27.01 25.53 7.19
C ILE A 25 -26.26 25.39 8.49
N GLU A 26 -26.91 24.99 9.57
CA GLU A 26 -26.18 24.64 10.79
C GLU A 26 -25.41 23.34 10.57
N VAL A 27 -24.10 23.37 10.74
CA VAL A 27 -23.23 22.19 10.61
C VAL A 27 -22.37 22.10 11.85
N ASP A 28 -22.48 20.98 12.55
CA ASP A 28 -21.57 20.59 13.63
C ASP A 28 -21.21 19.13 13.40
N GLN A 29 -20.05 18.89 12.79
CA GLN A 29 -19.64 17.56 12.35
C GLN A 29 -18.23 17.23 12.83
N HIS A 30 -18.14 16.13 13.59
CA HIS A 30 -16.89 15.46 13.91
C HIS A 30 -16.71 14.24 13.02
N PHE A 31 -15.51 14.04 12.48
CA PHE A 31 -15.16 12.83 11.75
C PHE A 31 -13.67 12.52 11.86
N HIS A 32 -13.35 11.26 11.63
CA HIS A 32 -12.00 10.75 11.68
C HIS A 32 -11.55 10.26 10.31
N GLU A 33 -10.29 10.47 9.98
CA GLU A 33 -9.68 9.98 8.74
C GLU A 33 -8.47 9.09 9.02
N PHE A 34 -7.91 8.53 7.92
CA PHE A 34 -6.71 7.69 7.98
C PHE A 34 -5.57 8.42 8.71
N GLY A 35 -4.82 7.70 9.55
CA GLY A 35 -3.75 8.31 10.36
C GLY A 35 -4.23 8.92 11.69
N SER A 36 -5.38 8.48 12.23
CA SER A 36 -5.95 9.02 13.47
C SER A 36 -6.11 10.54 13.44
N ILE A 37 -6.44 11.07 12.25
CA ILE A 37 -6.74 12.48 12.06
C ILE A 37 -8.16 12.71 12.54
N GLU A 38 -8.35 13.69 13.38
CA GLU A 38 -9.67 14.17 13.77
C GLU A 38 -9.91 15.55 13.14
N TYR A 39 -11.11 15.71 12.60
CA TYR A 39 -11.61 16.99 12.12
C TYR A 39 -12.91 17.35 12.83
N HIS A 40 -13.05 18.64 13.12
CA HIS A 40 -14.29 19.24 13.57
C HIS A 40 -14.65 20.44 12.70
N ILE A 41 -15.77 20.35 12.00
CA ILE A 41 -16.31 21.44 11.21
C ILE A 41 -17.52 22.00 11.96
N LYS A 42 -17.45 23.30 12.30
CA LYS A 42 -18.56 24.02 12.92
C LYS A 42 -18.92 25.25 12.09
N TYR A 43 -20.17 25.33 11.68
CA TYR A 43 -20.77 26.46 11.00
C TYR A 43 -22.12 26.76 11.66
N SER A 44 -22.29 27.98 12.15
CA SER A 44 -23.47 28.40 12.91
C SER A 44 -24.25 29.46 12.15
N VAL A 45 -25.58 29.41 12.26
CA VAL A 45 -26.46 30.44 11.67
C VAL A 45 -26.26 31.81 12.34
N SER A 46 -25.77 31.84 13.58
CA SER A 46 -25.48 33.08 14.31
C SER A 46 -24.25 33.83 13.77
N ASP A 47 -23.33 33.13 13.13
CA ASP A 47 -22.16 33.70 12.43
C ASP A 47 -22.08 33.10 11.02
N PRO A 48 -22.93 33.56 10.08
CA PRO A 48 -23.09 32.92 8.79
C PRO A 48 -21.90 33.12 7.85
N ASN A 49 -20.92 33.95 8.22
CA ASN A 49 -19.81 34.30 7.33
C ASN A 49 -18.56 33.46 7.60
N ILE A 50 -18.45 32.86 8.79
CA ILE A 50 -17.24 32.13 9.22
C ILE A 50 -17.55 30.65 9.44
N VAL A 51 -16.81 29.79 8.74
CA VAL A 51 -16.78 28.35 9.01
C VAL A 51 -15.54 28.02 9.82
N HIS A 52 -15.70 27.39 10.97
CA HIS A 52 -14.59 26.89 11.75
C HIS A 52 -14.22 25.46 11.34
N VAL A 53 -12.97 25.26 10.96
CA VAL A 53 -12.39 23.94 10.69
C VAL A 53 -11.26 23.70 11.68
N SER A 54 -11.45 22.74 12.57
CA SER A 54 -10.46 22.35 13.58
C SER A 54 -9.88 21.00 13.21
N THR A 55 -8.58 20.81 13.46
CA THR A 55 -7.91 19.54 13.24
C THR A 55 -6.94 19.21 14.37
N SER A 56 -6.77 17.92 14.60
CA SER A 56 -5.77 17.37 15.51
C SER A 56 -5.20 16.09 14.93
N THR A 57 -3.90 15.91 15.13
CA THR A 57 -3.22 14.64 14.83
C THR A 57 -2.28 14.24 15.92
N LEU A 58 -2.25 12.95 16.24
CA LEU A 58 -1.35 12.41 17.24
C LEU A 58 0.07 12.29 16.67
N LEU A 59 0.76 13.42 16.46
CA LEU A 59 2.15 13.41 16.02
C LEU A 59 3.07 13.36 17.24
N GLU A 60 3.31 12.15 17.74
CA GLU A 60 4.35 11.94 18.75
C GLU A 60 5.71 11.78 18.05
N THR A 61 6.63 12.70 18.33
CA THR A 61 8.04 12.54 17.97
C THR A 61 8.84 12.34 19.25
N GLN A 62 9.57 11.24 19.34
CA GLN A 62 10.57 11.04 20.38
C GLN A 62 11.93 11.46 19.80
N GLY A 63 12.49 12.53 20.37
CA GLY A 63 13.70 13.22 19.93
C GLY A 63 13.69 14.68 20.41
N ALA A 64 14.85 15.35 20.46
CA ALA A 64 15.01 16.71 20.98
C ALA A 64 14.17 17.79 20.24
N VAL A 65 13.53 17.44 19.13
CA VAL A 65 12.59 18.28 18.40
C VAL A 65 11.18 17.78 18.69
N THR A 66 10.55 18.29 19.75
CA THR A 66 9.12 18.11 19.95
C THR A 66 8.37 18.85 18.85
N LEU A 67 7.92 18.15 17.80
CA LEU A 67 7.11 18.69 16.70
C LEU A 67 5.67 19.04 17.12
N LYS A 68 5.47 19.42 18.39
CA LYS A 68 4.15 19.70 18.98
C LYS A 68 3.60 21.04 18.51
N GLU A 69 4.47 21.96 18.09
CA GLU A 69 4.10 23.25 17.54
C GLU A 69 4.23 23.24 16.02
N ILE A 70 3.17 23.66 15.34
CA ILE A 70 3.15 23.86 13.89
C ILE A 70 4.16 24.96 13.56
N SER A 71 5.08 24.71 12.64
CA SER A 71 6.12 25.69 12.29
C SER A 71 5.51 26.98 11.72
N SER A 72 6.17 28.12 11.96
CA SER A 72 5.77 29.42 11.38
C SER A 72 5.63 29.34 9.85
N HIS A 73 6.54 28.61 9.19
CA HIS A 73 6.49 28.37 7.76
C HIS A 73 5.23 27.59 7.34
N THR A 74 4.78 26.62 8.14
CA THR A 74 3.53 25.89 7.87
C THR A 74 2.31 26.81 7.96
N TYR A 75 2.28 27.68 8.96
CA TYR A 75 1.23 28.70 9.08
C TYR A 75 1.19 29.65 7.89
N GLU A 76 2.34 30.11 7.41
CA GLU A 76 2.44 30.92 6.18
C GLU A 76 1.88 30.18 4.97
N VAL A 77 2.25 28.91 4.78
CA VAL A 77 1.74 28.09 3.66
C VAL A 77 0.22 27.97 3.73
N ILE A 78 -0.36 27.80 4.92
CA ILE A 78 -1.80 27.71 5.13
C ILE A 78 -2.49 29.04 4.84
N LYS A 79 -1.98 30.16 5.38
CA LYS A 79 -2.53 31.51 5.11
C LYS A 79 -2.48 31.85 3.62
N ASN A 80 -1.45 31.41 2.91
CA ASN A 80 -1.26 31.65 1.48
C ASN A 80 -2.16 30.79 0.57
N ILE A 81 -3.00 29.90 1.10
CA ILE A 81 -3.95 29.12 0.28
C ILE A 81 -5.00 30.02 -0.38
N GLY A 82 -5.45 31.06 0.31
CA GLY A 82 -6.40 32.04 -0.19
C GLY A 82 -6.27 33.34 0.59
N VAL A 83 -5.89 34.42 -0.10
CA VAL A 83 -5.71 35.73 0.50
C VAL A 83 -7.03 36.19 1.12
N GLY A 84 -7.04 36.42 2.43
CA GLY A 84 -8.23 36.84 3.18
C GLY A 84 -9.29 35.75 3.39
N VAL A 85 -9.07 34.53 2.90
CA VAL A 85 -10.03 33.42 3.08
C VAL A 85 -9.84 32.73 4.43
N ILE A 86 -8.60 32.67 4.92
CA ILE A 86 -8.22 31.85 6.07
C ILE A 86 -7.65 32.73 7.17
N ASP A 87 -8.32 32.73 8.31
CA ASP A 87 -7.83 33.28 9.57
C ASP A 87 -7.49 32.14 10.52
N ILE A 88 -6.37 32.27 11.23
CA ILE A 88 -5.95 31.27 12.22
C ILE A 88 -6.48 31.72 13.57
N VAL A 89 -7.28 30.86 14.21
CA VAL A 89 -7.86 31.14 15.52
C VAL A 89 -6.86 30.74 16.59
N ASP A 90 -6.46 31.70 17.43
CA ASP A 90 -5.53 31.54 18.54
C ASP A 90 -6.18 32.08 19.84
N PRO A 91 -6.32 31.26 20.90
CA PRO A 91 -5.94 29.85 21.00
C PRO A 91 -6.82 28.93 20.12
N PRO A 92 -6.29 27.78 19.67
CA PRO A 92 -7.10 26.78 18.99
C PRO A 92 -8.21 26.28 19.92
N ARG A 93 -9.30 25.78 19.32
CA ARG A 93 -10.43 25.22 20.10
C ARG A 93 -9.96 24.06 20.97
N LEU A 94 -10.58 23.92 22.14
CA LEU A 94 -10.27 22.87 23.10
C LEU A 94 -10.28 21.48 22.43
N GLY A 95 -9.18 20.75 22.59
CA GLY A 95 -8.98 19.42 21.99
C GLY A 95 -8.31 19.41 20.62
N PHE A 96 -8.11 20.58 19.99
CA PHE A 96 -7.52 20.67 18.64
C PHE A 96 -6.15 21.34 18.65
N GLN A 97 -5.31 20.97 17.67
CA GLN A 97 -3.98 21.56 17.46
C GLN A 97 -4.04 22.82 16.59
N LEU A 98 -5.00 22.85 15.67
CA LEU A 98 -5.20 23.96 14.75
C LEU A 98 -6.70 24.23 14.60
N THR A 99 -7.08 25.50 14.56
CA THR A 99 -8.41 25.94 14.19
C THR A 99 -8.30 27.04 13.16
N LEU A 100 -8.96 26.85 12.01
CA LEU A 100 -9.09 27.84 10.96
C LEU A 100 -10.49 28.44 10.99
N GLY A 101 -10.59 29.76 10.90
CA GLY A 101 -11.80 30.48 10.51
C GLY A 101 -11.76 30.73 9.01
N LEU A 102 -12.72 30.18 8.28
CA LEU A 102 -12.84 30.36 6.83
C LEU A 102 -13.90 31.43 6.56
N ASN A 103 -13.49 32.56 6.01
CA ASN A 103 -14.39 33.62 5.60
C ASN A 103 -14.99 33.29 4.23
N LEU A 104 -16.29 32.97 4.22
CA LEU A 104 -17.01 32.55 3.02
C LEU A 104 -17.15 33.68 1.97
N ASP A 105 -17.24 34.94 2.40
CA ASP A 105 -17.40 36.09 1.51
C ASP A 105 -16.16 36.33 0.64
N ASN A 106 -14.99 35.98 1.19
CA ASN A 106 -13.71 36.12 0.51
C ASN A 106 -13.40 34.94 -0.43
N ILE A 107 -14.23 33.89 -0.46
CA ILE A 107 -14.03 32.77 -1.38
C ILE A 107 -14.53 33.17 -2.79
N PRO A 108 -13.66 33.19 -3.82
CA PRO A 108 -14.03 33.57 -5.17
C PRO A 108 -15.07 32.61 -5.76
N ARG A 109 -15.86 33.06 -6.74
CA ARG A 109 -16.90 32.24 -7.37
C ARG A 109 -16.37 31.29 -8.45
N GLY A 110 -17.09 30.19 -8.66
CA GLY A 110 -16.85 29.27 -9.77
C GLY A 110 -15.68 28.31 -9.54
N LYS A 111 -14.80 28.17 -10.54
CA LYS A 111 -13.73 27.15 -10.54
C LYS A 111 -12.64 27.41 -9.50
N GLU A 112 -12.36 28.68 -9.19
CA GLU A 112 -11.34 29.04 -8.21
C GLU A 112 -11.77 28.68 -6.78
N ALA A 113 -13.06 28.80 -6.46
CA ALA A 113 -13.64 28.32 -5.20
C ALA A 113 -13.28 26.85 -4.95
N ILE A 114 -13.49 26.01 -5.97
CA ILE A 114 -13.26 24.57 -5.88
C ILE A 114 -11.78 24.26 -5.66
N LYS A 115 -10.87 25.03 -6.27
CA LYS A 115 -9.42 24.87 -6.05
C LYS A 115 -9.02 25.26 -4.63
N ILE A 116 -9.51 26.38 -4.12
CA ILE A 116 -9.24 26.84 -2.75
C ILE A 116 -9.79 25.85 -1.73
N ILE A 117 -11.06 25.44 -1.87
CA ILE A 117 -11.68 24.44 -1.00
C ILE A 117 -10.93 23.10 -1.07
N THR A 118 -10.52 22.67 -2.27
CA THR A 118 -9.69 21.45 -2.41
C THR A 118 -8.37 21.62 -1.67
N ARG A 119 -7.72 22.78 -1.76
CA ARG A 119 -6.44 23.05 -1.10
C ARG A 119 -6.58 23.17 0.42
N ILE A 120 -7.67 23.76 0.92
CA ILE A 120 -8.05 23.72 2.35
C ILE A 120 -8.27 22.27 2.79
N SER A 121 -8.84 21.43 1.93
CA SER A 121 -9.05 20.01 2.25
C SER A 121 -7.75 19.20 2.29
N GLU A 122 -6.62 19.76 1.81
CA GLU A 122 -5.29 19.17 1.92
C GLU A 122 -4.56 19.56 3.21
N LEU A 123 -5.25 20.19 4.17
CA LEU A 123 -4.66 20.77 5.37
C LEU A 123 -3.71 19.81 6.10
N GLN A 124 -4.15 18.58 6.38
CA GLN A 124 -3.28 17.64 7.08
C GLN A 124 -2.10 17.16 6.23
N ALA A 125 -2.33 16.97 4.93
CA ALA A 125 -1.24 16.66 4.01
C ALA A 125 -0.21 17.79 3.97
N ILE A 126 -0.64 19.05 4.06
CA ILE A 126 0.23 20.24 4.12
C ILE A 126 1.05 20.24 5.40
N ILE A 127 0.41 20.07 6.58
CA ILE A 127 1.08 20.06 7.89
C ILE A 127 2.16 18.98 7.96
N LEU A 128 1.81 17.74 7.61
CA LEU A 128 2.77 16.63 7.65
C LEU A 128 3.89 16.81 6.62
N SER A 129 3.55 17.31 5.43
CA SER A 129 4.54 17.51 4.38
C SER A 129 5.50 18.66 4.71
N SER A 130 5.04 19.75 5.31
CA SER A 130 5.91 20.88 5.67
C SER A 130 6.91 20.45 6.75
N GLN A 131 6.45 19.77 7.79
CA GLN A 131 7.31 19.26 8.86
C GLN A 131 8.37 18.29 8.32
N LEU A 132 7.98 17.32 7.48
CA LEU A 132 8.96 16.40 6.87
C LEU A 132 9.89 17.12 5.89
N LYS A 133 9.44 18.16 5.17
CA LYS A 133 10.31 18.99 4.32
C LYS A 133 11.37 19.72 5.13
N GLU A 134 10.99 20.32 6.25
CA GLU A 134 11.91 21.02 7.15
C GLU A 134 12.93 20.05 7.75
N MET A 135 12.49 18.87 8.16
CA MET A 135 13.37 17.81 8.63
C MET A 135 14.35 17.38 7.54
N LEU A 136 13.88 17.05 6.34
CA LEU A 136 14.78 16.62 5.26
C LEU A 136 15.74 17.72 4.80
N ARG A 137 15.35 19.00 4.89
CA ARG A 137 16.21 20.15 4.59
C ARG A 137 17.24 20.42 5.68
N SER A 138 16.88 20.32 6.96
CA SER A 138 17.81 20.49 8.08
C SER A 138 18.83 19.37 8.16
N LEU A 139 18.49 18.19 7.64
CA LEU A 139 19.42 17.07 7.45
C LEU A 139 20.34 17.24 6.22
N ASN A 140 20.45 18.44 5.64
CA ASN A 140 21.23 18.68 4.41
C ASN A 140 22.69 18.20 4.51
N PHE A 141 23.23 17.76 3.38
CA PHE A 141 24.52 17.08 3.25
C PHE A 141 25.76 17.96 3.43
N GLN A 142 25.60 19.27 3.67
CA GLN A 142 26.74 20.22 3.77
C GLN A 142 27.18 20.55 5.20
N ASP A 143 26.39 20.24 6.22
CA ASP A 143 26.79 20.50 7.61
C ASP A 143 27.75 19.41 8.10
N ASP A 144 29.04 19.76 8.13
CA ASP A 144 30.20 18.97 8.58
C ASP A 144 30.39 18.98 10.11
N SER A 145 29.37 19.41 10.88
CA SER A 145 29.42 19.38 12.35
C SER A 145 29.35 17.93 12.85
N ARG A 146 30.53 17.34 12.97
CA ARG A 146 30.80 16.08 13.65
C ARG A 146 30.20 16.14 15.06
N SER A 147 29.13 15.37 15.32
CA SER A 147 29.00 14.45 16.48
C SER A 147 27.59 14.22 17.08
N ILE A 148 26.49 14.87 16.65
CA ILE A 148 25.20 14.73 17.39
C ILE A 148 23.98 14.25 16.58
N ASN A 149 23.97 14.31 15.25
CA ASN A 149 22.72 14.12 14.47
C ASN A 149 22.57 12.77 13.73
N ASN A 150 23.04 11.66 14.32
CA ASN A 150 22.77 10.31 13.80
C ASN A 150 21.58 9.62 14.50
N MET A 151 20.96 10.29 15.48
CA MET A 151 19.81 9.73 16.19
C MET A 151 18.64 9.57 15.22
N PRO A 152 18.00 8.38 15.16
CA PRO A 152 16.78 8.21 14.39
C PRO A 152 15.67 9.11 14.91
N ILE A 153 15.04 9.84 14.00
CA ILE A 153 13.84 10.60 14.29
C ILE A 153 12.66 9.68 14.01
N ARG A 154 11.90 9.37 15.07
CA ARG A 154 10.67 8.59 14.98
C ARG A 154 9.53 9.48 14.52
N ILE A 155 8.91 9.15 13.39
CA ILE A 155 7.77 9.87 12.80
C ILE A 155 6.52 9.01 12.92
N VAL A 156 5.54 9.49 13.68
CA VAL A 156 4.29 8.78 13.95
C VAL A 156 3.13 9.55 13.33
N TYR A 157 2.76 9.19 12.11
CA TYR A 157 1.51 9.66 11.50
C TYR A 157 0.34 8.72 11.81
N HIS A 158 0.61 7.43 12.04
CA HIS A 158 -0.37 6.46 12.48
C HIS A 158 0.17 5.76 13.73
N PRO A 159 -0.58 5.67 14.84
CA PRO A 159 -0.06 5.18 16.12
C PRO A 159 0.64 3.82 16.05
N SER A 160 0.15 2.92 15.19
CA SER A 160 0.72 1.57 15.02
C SER A 160 1.72 1.43 13.86
N GLU A 161 1.99 2.51 13.11
CA GLU A 161 2.82 2.47 11.90
C GLU A 161 3.80 3.66 11.86
N PRO A 162 4.74 3.74 12.81
CA PRO A 162 5.78 4.76 12.79
C PRO A 162 6.85 4.40 11.75
N PHE A 163 7.49 5.41 11.17
CA PHE A 163 8.72 5.21 10.40
C PHE A 163 9.83 6.11 10.92
N TYR A 164 11.06 5.73 10.65
CA TYR A 164 12.25 6.37 11.18
C TYR A 164 13.03 7.07 10.08
N VAL A 165 13.59 8.23 10.37
CA VAL A 165 14.45 8.96 9.45
C VAL A 165 15.74 9.34 10.17
N PHE A 166 16.88 9.01 9.59
CA PHE A 166 18.18 9.45 10.10
C PHE A 166 19.12 9.84 8.95
N LYS A 167 20.06 10.72 9.27
CA LYS A 167 21.10 11.17 8.36
C LYS A 167 22.30 10.20 8.40
N GLN A 168 22.88 10.00 7.23
CA GLN A 168 24.19 9.39 7.00
C GLN A 168 25.02 10.38 6.16
N PRO A 169 26.35 10.23 6.06
CA PRO A 169 27.22 11.23 5.42
C PRO A 169 26.78 11.68 4.02
N GLU A 170 26.29 10.76 3.19
CA GLU A 170 25.92 11.05 1.79
C GLU A 170 24.42 10.85 1.49
N LYS A 171 23.64 10.39 2.46
CA LYS A 171 22.23 10.03 2.25
C LYS A 171 21.41 10.14 3.53
N ILE A 172 20.11 10.36 3.38
CA ILE A 172 19.12 10.23 4.46
C ILE A 172 18.44 8.88 4.26
N THR A 173 18.39 8.05 5.30
CA THR A 173 17.73 6.75 5.23
C THR A 173 16.39 6.83 5.95
N ALA A 174 15.31 6.48 5.25
CA ALA A 174 13.98 6.32 5.83
C ALA A 174 13.68 4.82 5.99
N VAL A 175 13.39 4.37 7.21
CA VAL A 175 13.14 2.97 7.57
C VAL A 175 11.70 2.78 8.02
N PHE A 176 11.03 1.81 7.41
CA PHE A 176 9.63 1.46 7.64
C PHE A 176 9.53 0.05 8.25
N PRO A 177 9.32 -0.06 9.56
CA PRO A 177 8.93 -1.31 10.22
C PRO A 177 7.59 -1.85 9.70
N MET A 178 7.56 -3.00 9.02
CA MET A 178 6.34 -3.52 8.39
C MET A 178 5.67 -4.60 9.23
N ASN A 179 4.40 -4.35 9.57
CA ASN A 179 3.56 -5.27 10.35
C ASN A 179 2.19 -5.53 9.69
N PHE A 180 1.79 -6.80 9.65
CA PHE A 180 0.51 -7.26 9.12
C PHE A 180 -0.21 -8.16 10.11
N LYS A 181 -1.53 -8.06 10.22
CA LYS A 181 -2.30 -8.89 11.16
C LYS A 181 -2.41 -10.35 10.71
N ASP A 182 -2.56 -10.57 9.40
CA ASP A 182 -2.79 -11.90 8.84
C ASP A 182 -1.48 -12.55 8.36
N ASN A 183 -1.23 -13.80 8.76
CA ASN A 183 -0.06 -14.57 8.32
C ASN A 183 0.00 -14.73 6.79
N SER A 184 -1.14 -14.79 6.10
CA SER A 184 -1.16 -14.81 4.63
C SER A 184 -0.61 -13.52 4.03
N ASP A 185 -0.90 -12.39 4.66
CA ASP A 185 -0.45 -11.08 4.19
C ASP A 185 1.04 -10.91 4.46
N VAL A 186 1.56 -11.47 5.56
CA VAL A 186 3.01 -11.52 5.86
C VAL A 186 3.78 -12.22 4.74
N VAL A 187 3.31 -13.37 4.28
CA VAL A 187 3.96 -14.13 3.19
C VAL A 187 3.93 -13.33 1.88
N ILE A 188 2.78 -12.74 1.53
CA ILE A 188 2.64 -11.93 0.31
C ILE A 188 3.52 -10.67 0.41
N ALA A 189 3.57 -10.03 1.58
CA ALA A 189 4.36 -8.83 1.84
C ALA A 189 5.86 -9.11 1.73
N THR A 190 6.32 -10.21 2.30
CA THR A 190 7.73 -10.64 2.22
C THR A 190 8.17 -10.79 0.77
N SER A 191 7.39 -11.51 -0.05
CA SER A 191 7.67 -11.64 -1.49
C SER A 191 7.59 -10.29 -2.22
N PHE A 192 6.64 -9.44 -1.86
CA PHE A 192 6.50 -8.10 -2.45
C PHE A 192 7.72 -7.22 -2.18
N PHE A 193 8.24 -7.19 -0.95
CA PHE A 193 9.40 -6.37 -0.61
C PHE A 193 10.70 -6.89 -1.20
N GLN A 194 10.87 -8.22 -1.28
CA GLN A 194 12.01 -8.81 -1.99
C GLN A 194 12.02 -8.41 -3.46
N GLU A 195 10.88 -8.53 -4.15
CA GLU A 195 10.72 -8.10 -5.55
C GLU A 195 10.91 -6.59 -5.71
N LEU A 196 10.46 -5.78 -4.73
CA LEU A 196 10.67 -4.33 -4.75
C LEU A 196 12.16 -3.98 -4.73
N VAL A 197 12.96 -4.68 -3.92
CA VAL A 197 14.43 -4.51 -3.86
C VAL A 197 15.07 -4.94 -5.18
N GLU A 198 14.66 -6.08 -5.74
CA GLU A 198 15.18 -6.56 -7.03
C GLU A 198 14.89 -5.58 -8.17
N VAL A 199 13.67 -5.06 -8.25
CA VAL A 199 13.27 -4.07 -9.26
C VAL A 199 13.97 -2.73 -9.02
N GLY A 200 14.08 -2.29 -7.77
CA GLY A 200 14.78 -1.06 -7.40
C GLY A 200 16.28 -1.09 -7.75
N SER A 201 16.88 -2.28 -7.79
CA SER A 201 18.29 -2.49 -8.15
C SER A 201 18.55 -2.54 -9.65
N GLN A 202 17.50 -2.50 -10.50
CA GLN A 202 17.66 -2.52 -11.95
C GLN A 202 18.22 -1.20 -12.48
N LYS A 203 19.05 -1.26 -13.53
CA LYS A 203 19.65 -0.08 -14.18
C LYS A 203 18.59 0.94 -14.64
N ASP A 204 17.43 0.45 -15.10
CA ASP A 204 16.30 1.29 -15.52
C ASP A 204 15.75 2.15 -14.37
N MET A 205 15.93 1.71 -13.11
CA MET A 205 15.51 2.39 -11.89
C MET A 205 16.64 3.17 -11.21
N GLY A 206 17.80 3.40 -11.87
CA GLY A 206 18.93 4.14 -11.28
C GLY A 206 18.61 5.59 -10.90
N LYS A 207 17.42 6.11 -11.25
CA LYS A 207 16.92 7.41 -10.80
C LYS A 207 16.09 7.38 -9.50
N ALA A 208 15.69 6.20 -9.05
CA ALA A 208 14.90 6.03 -7.83
C ALA A 208 15.80 6.00 -6.58
N PRO A 209 15.24 6.26 -5.39
CA PRO A 209 15.89 5.95 -4.12
C PRO A 209 16.27 4.47 -4.06
N GLN A 210 17.47 4.18 -3.56
CA GLN A 210 17.89 2.79 -3.34
C GLN A 210 17.00 2.18 -2.25
N CYS A 211 16.41 1.03 -2.55
CA CYS A 211 15.53 0.30 -1.66
C CYS A 211 16.27 -0.92 -1.10
N SER A 212 16.09 -1.21 0.19
CA SER A 212 16.54 -2.44 0.82
C SER A 212 15.46 -3.02 1.73
N TRP A 213 15.53 -4.33 1.98
CA TRP A 213 14.64 -5.02 2.89
C TRP A 213 15.47 -5.97 3.76
N SER A 214 15.18 -5.99 5.06
CA SER A 214 15.83 -6.87 6.03
C SER A 214 14.81 -7.42 7.02
N PRO A 215 14.85 -8.71 7.38
CA PRO A 215 14.03 -9.23 8.48
C PRO A 215 14.49 -8.74 9.86
N ILE A 216 15.72 -8.23 9.97
CA ILE A 216 16.37 -7.78 11.21
C ILE A 216 16.39 -6.24 11.25
N PRO A 217 16.11 -5.61 12.41
CA PRO A 217 16.18 -4.15 12.54
C PRO A 217 17.58 -3.61 12.20
N PRO A 218 17.67 -2.49 11.45
CA PRO A 218 18.93 -1.80 11.21
C PRO A 218 19.62 -1.39 12.52
N LEU A 219 20.96 -1.39 12.51
CA LEU A 219 21.77 -1.07 13.69
C LEU A 219 21.47 0.33 14.25
N GLN A 220 21.07 1.26 13.39
CA GLN A 220 20.74 2.64 13.72
C GLN A 220 19.46 2.75 14.56
N LEU A 221 18.57 1.75 14.52
CA LEU A 221 17.36 1.72 15.33
C LEU A 221 17.56 1.02 16.68
N ARG A 222 18.81 0.71 17.07
CA ARG A 222 19.08 0.16 18.40
C ARG A 222 18.75 1.19 19.47
N GLY A 223 17.90 0.80 20.43
CA GLY A 223 17.46 1.66 21.52
C GLY A 223 16.05 2.24 21.32
N GLU A 224 15.47 2.11 20.14
CA GLU A 224 14.09 2.49 19.86
C GLU A 224 13.08 1.53 20.53
N PRO A 225 11.81 1.94 20.68
CA PRO A 225 10.79 1.13 21.34
C PRO A 225 10.70 -0.29 20.78
N VAL A 226 10.74 -1.29 21.67
CA VAL A 226 10.73 -2.71 21.30
C VAL A 226 9.57 -3.07 20.37
N GLN A 227 8.41 -2.46 20.57
CA GLN A 227 7.21 -2.65 19.77
C GLN A 227 7.43 -2.36 18.27
N ASP A 228 8.25 -1.35 17.97
CA ASP A 228 8.57 -0.96 16.59
C ASP A 228 9.68 -1.83 15.99
N LEU A 229 10.53 -2.41 16.85
CA LEU A 229 11.62 -3.31 16.45
C LEU A 229 11.15 -4.77 16.27
N THR A 230 10.04 -5.15 16.87
CA THR A 230 9.42 -6.46 16.67
C THR A 230 8.48 -6.44 15.47
N THR A 231 9.02 -6.67 14.28
CA THR A 231 8.24 -6.73 13.04
C THR A 231 8.03 -8.15 12.55
N ASN A 232 6.87 -8.44 11.95
CA ASN A 232 6.62 -9.75 11.33
C ASN A 232 6.89 -9.79 9.83
N SER A 233 7.05 -8.65 9.17
CA SER A 233 7.34 -8.55 7.72
C SER A 233 8.61 -7.77 7.42
N GLY A 234 9.48 -7.61 8.43
CA GLY A 234 10.78 -6.97 8.31
C GLY A 234 10.73 -5.44 8.17
N PHE A 235 11.86 -4.89 7.75
CA PHE A 235 12.14 -3.46 7.65
C PHE A 235 12.43 -3.11 6.21
N VAL A 236 11.66 -2.18 5.64
CA VAL A 236 11.93 -1.62 4.31
C VAL A 236 12.65 -0.30 4.49
N SER A 237 13.77 -0.09 3.79
CA SER A 237 14.53 1.15 3.88
C SER A 237 14.70 1.81 2.52
N PHE A 238 14.60 3.13 2.48
CA PHE A 238 14.85 3.95 1.30
C PHE A 238 15.96 4.96 1.56
N ASP A 239 16.93 4.99 0.66
CA ASP A 239 18.05 5.91 0.71
C ASP A 239 17.79 7.13 -0.17
N ILE A 240 17.66 8.28 0.48
CA ILE A 240 17.31 9.57 -0.08
C ILE A 240 18.59 10.42 -0.15
N THR A 241 19.17 10.54 -1.34
CA THR A 241 20.28 11.47 -1.64
C THR A 241 19.77 12.84 -2.13
N SER A 242 20.68 13.83 -2.27
CA SER A 242 20.39 15.22 -2.72
C SER A 242 19.47 15.30 -3.93
N ARG A 243 19.70 14.42 -4.92
CA ARG A 243 18.93 14.35 -6.16
C ARG A 243 17.41 14.17 -5.98
N HIS A 244 16.98 13.60 -4.85
CA HIS A 244 15.57 13.33 -4.53
C HIS A 244 14.92 14.48 -3.77
N ILE A 245 15.73 15.36 -3.16
CA ILE A 245 15.28 16.51 -2.37
C ILE A 245 15.50 17.85 -3.10
N GLU A 246 16.17 17.84 -4.26
CA GLU A 246 16.38 19.03 -5.08
C GLU A 246 15.09 19.58 -5.72
N GLY A 247 14.86 20.88 -5.53
CA GLY A 247 13.81 21.66 -6.19
C GLY A 247 12.41 21.09 -5.98
N LYS A 248 11.68 20.89 -7.09
CA LYS A 248 10.28 20.41 -7.08
C LYS A 248 10.15 18.92 -6.70
N ARG A 249 11.26 18.16 -6.61
CA ARG A 249 11.21 16.71 -6.31
C ARG A 249 10.94 16.42 -4.85
N LEU A 250 11.36 17.33 -3.95
CA LEU A 250 11.17 17.20 -2.51
C LEU A 250 9.72 16.91 -2.15
N ASP A 251 8.77 17.65 -2.72
CA ASP A 251 7.34 17.48 -2.45
C ASP A 251 6.84 16.08 -2.81
N LYS A 252 7.32 15.51 -3.92
CA LYS A 252 6.97 14.16 -4.35
C LYS A 252 7.62 13.10 -3.47
N THR A 253 8.88 13.29 -3.09
CA THR A 253 9.61 12.38 -2.19
C THR A 253 8.92 12.31 -0.83
N VAL A 254 8.65 13.47 -0.22
CA VAL A 254 7.93 13.61 1.05
C VAL A 254 6.57 12.91 0.99
N TRP A 255 5.79 13.19 -0.05
CA TRP A 255 4.49 12.55 -0.24
C TRP A 255 4.58 11.04 -0.36
N ASN A 256 5.56 10.52 -1.09
CA ASN A 256 5.75 9.08 -1.23
C ASN A 256 6.16 8.40 0.08
N LEU A 257 6.99 9.05 0.91
CA LEU A 257 7.40 8.52 2.22
C LEU A 257 6.21 8.45 3.17
N LEU A 258 5.46 9.55 3.30
CA LEU A 258 4.27 9.60 4.16
C LEU A 258 3.21 8.55 3.77
N ASN A 259 3.12 8.21 2.50
CA ASN A 259 2.11 7.27 1.98
C ASN A 259 2.63 5.85 1.75
N PHE A 260 3.89 5.55 2.04
CA PHE A 260 4.48 4.25 1.74
C PHE A 260 3.73 3.11 2.42
N TYR A 261 3.43 3.25 3.72
CA TYR A 261 2.67 2.25 4.48
C TYR A 261 1.34 1.90 3.82
N ALA A 262 0.53 2.92 3.57
CA ALA A 262 -0.80 2.76 3.01
C ALA A 262 -0.74 2.20 1.58
N CYS A 263 0.23 2.65 0.77
CA CYS A 263 0.49 2.11 -0.57
C CYS A 263 0.84 0.62 -0.52
N ALA A 264 1.80 0.23 0.31
CA ALA A 264 2.23 -1.16 0.46
C ALA A 264 1.06 -2.04 0.94
N LYS A 265 0.41 -1.68 2.06
CA LYS A 265 -0.70 -2.46 2.63
C LYS A 265 -1.88 -2.59 1.66
N TYR A 266 -2.22 -1.53 0.94
CA TYR A 266 -3.23 -1.59 -0.11
C TYR A 266 -2.87 -2.63 -1.19
N HIS A 267 -1.64 -2.59 -1.70
CA HIS A 267 -1.20 -3.53 -2.73
C HIS A 267 -1.11 -4.98 -2.25
N ILE A 268 -0.77 -5.22 -0.98
CA ILE A 268 -0.82 -6.57 -0.39
C ILE A 268 -2.26 -7.09 -0.36
N LYS A 269 -3.22 -6.28 0.12
CA LYS A 269 -4.64 -6.64 0.12
C LYS A 269 -5.17 -6.90 -1.29
N CYS A 270 -4.83 -6.04 -2.26
CA CYS A 270 -5.20 -6.25 -3.65
C CYS A 270 -4.62 -7.54 -4.23
N SER A 271 -3.37 -7.86 -3.90
CA SER A 271 -2.70 -9.08 -4.35
C SER A 271 -3.37 -10.33 -3.79
N ARG A 272 -3.73 -10.32 -2.51
CA ARG A 272 -4.54 -11.38 -1.88
C ARG A 272 -5.89 -11.54 -2.57
N GLY A 273 -6.62 -10.45 -2.80
CA GLY A 273 -7.90 -10.49 -3.52
C GLY A 273 -7.77 -11.02 -4.95
N TYR A 274 -6.68 -10.68 -5.64
CA TYR A 274 -6.36 -11.22 -6.97
C TYR A 274 -6.10 -12.73 -6.94
N ILE A 275 -5.30 -13.21 -6.00
CA ILE A 275 -5.03 -14.65 -5.80
C ILE A 275 -6.35 -15.40 -5.56
N GLN A 276 -7.19 -14.90 -4.64
CA GLN A 276 -8.49 -15.49 -4.34
C GLN A 276 -9.42 -15.53 -5.56
N ARG A 277 -9.46 -14.46 -6.36
CA ARG A 277 -10.23 -14.43 -7.62
C ARG A 277 -9.73 -15.49 -8.61
N ARG A 278 -8.42 -15.67 -8.72
CA ARG A 278 -7.82 -16.68 -9.60
C ARG A 278 -8.12 -18.11 -9.12
N MET A 279 -8.08 -18.33 -7.80
CA MET A 279 -8.45 -19.61 -7.19
C MET A 279 -9.92 -19.95 -7.48
N ARG A 280 -10.85 -19.00 -7.30
CA ARG A 280 -12.27 -19.17 -7.65
C ARG A 280 -12.49 -19.53 -9.11
N LYS A 281 -11.87 -18.79 -10.04
CA LYS A 281 -11.97 -19.08 -11.48
C LYS A 281 -11.44 -20.49 -11.81
N ARG A 282 -10.36 -20.93 -11.15
CA ARG A 282 -9.81 -22.27 -11.34
C ARG A 282 -10.74 -23.34 -10.78
N MET A 283 -11.33 -23.10 -9.60
CA MET A 283 -12.33 -23.99 -9.01
C MET A 283 -13.56 -24.14 -9.92
N GLU A 284 -14.12 -23.03 -10.41
CA GLU A 284 -15.24 -23.04 -11.37
C GLU A 284 -14.92 -23.85 -12.62
N THR A 285 -13.68 -23.78 -13.11
CA THR A 285 -13.24 -24.57 -14.27
C THR A 285 -13.19 -26.06 -13.96
N LEU A 286 -12.70 -26.44 -12.77
CA LEU A 286 -12.62 -27.83 -12.35
C LEU A 286 -14.01 -28.43 -12.10
N VAL A 287 -14.91 -27.68 -11.45
CA VAL A 287 -16.30 -28.11 -11.23
C VAL A 287 -17.03 -28.32 -12.55
N LYS A 288 -16.84 -27.43 -13.54
CA LYS A 288 -17.40 -27.63 -14.89
C LYS A 288 -16.91 -28.91 -15.54
N LEU A 289 -15.62 -29.24 -15.41
CA LEU A 289 -15.08 -30.47 -15.95
C LEU A 289 -15.69 -31.71 -15.28
N LEU A 290 -15.86 -31.69 -13.95
CA LEU A 290 -16.50 -32.78 -13.21
C LEU A 290 -17.96 -32.99 -13.60
N ASN A 291 -18.72 -31.90 -13.74
CA ASN A 291 -20.13 -31.98 -14.15
C ASN A 291 -20.26 -32.46 -15.61
N ASN A 292 -19.34 -32.06 -16.49
CA ASN A 292 -19.35 -32.57 -17.86
C ASN A 292 -19.06 -34.07 -17.90
N THR A 293 -18.12 -34.56 -17.08
CA THR A 293 -17.83 -36.00 -17.01
C THR A 293 -19.00 -36.80 -16.43
N SER A 294 -19.72 -36.29 -15.42
CA SER A 294 -20.89 -36.99 -14.89
C SER A 294 -22.03 -37.07 -15.92
N LEU A 295 -22.24 -36.00 -16.70
CA LEU A 295 -23.24 -36.00 -17.77
C LEU A 295 -22.87 -36.93 -18.93
N GLU A 296 -21.58 -37.05 -19.27
CA GLU A 296 -21.09 -38.03 -20.26
C GLU A 296 -21.31 -39.48 -19.78
N GLU A 297 -21.10 -39.77 -18.49
CA GLU A 297 -21.38 -41.09 -17.91
C GLU A 297 -22.88 -41.43 -17.90
N GLU A 298 -23.75 -40.46 -17.57
CA GLU A 298 -25.21 -40.64 -17.63
C GLU A 298 -25.71 -40.82 -19.07
N ALA A 299 -25.16 -40.09 -20.05
CA ALA A 299 -25.49 -40.27 -21.46
C ALA A 299 -25.06 -41.66 -21.97
N ALA A 300 -23.86 -42.13 -21.60
CA ALA A 300 -23.38 -43.46 -21.96
C ALA A 300 -24.21 -44.60 -21.33
N GLN A 301 -24.77 -44.39 -20.13
CA GLN A 301 -25.68 -45.34 -19.51
C GLN A 301 -27.05 -45.39 -20.20
N ASN A 302 -27.57 -44.24 -20.65
CA ASN A 302 -28.85 -44.16 -21.37
C ASN A 302 -28.77 -44.73 -22.80
N GLU A 303 -27.62 -44.68 -23.47
CA GLU A 303 -27.43 -45.31 -24.79
C GLU A 303 -27.27 -46.84 -24.75
N ASN A 304 -26.88 -47.42 -23.61
CA ASN A 304 -26.73 -48.86 -23.43
C ASN A 304 -28.07 -49.64 -23.28
N GLY A 305 -29.22 -48.97 -23.43
CA GLY A 305 -30.56 -49.57 -23.40
C GLY A 305 -31.00 -50.27 -24.70
N ARG A 306 -30.18 -50.26 -25.77
CA ARG A 306 -30.52 -50.90 -27.06
C ARG A 306 -29.34 -51.65 -27.68
N CYS A 307 -29.04 -52.85 -27.18
CA CYS A 307 -28.67 -53.97 -28.07
C CYS A 307 -28.72 -55.32 -27.33
N LYS A 308 -29.49 -56.28 -27.87
CA LYS A 308 -29.53 -57.67 -27.43
C LYS A 308 -28.60 -58.54 -28.28
N TYR A 309 -28.06 -59.56 -27.60
CA TYR A 309 -27.50 -60.84 -28.08
C TYR A 309 -25.97 -61.01 -28.25
N VAL A 310 -25.57 -62.21 -27.80
CA VAL A 310 -24.24 -62.73 -27.43
C VAL A 310 -23.61 -63.55 -28.56
N LYS A 311 -22.27 -63.56 -28.64
CA LYS A 311 -21.31 -64.68 -28.94
C LYS A 311 -20.00 -64.07 -29.45
N GLU A 312 -18.78 -64.55 -29.25
CA GLU A 312 -18.10 -65.56 -28.41
C GLU A 312 -16.58 -65.30 -28.63
N PHE A 313 -15.73 -65.70 -27.70
CA PHE A 313 -14.30 -65.33 -27.60
C PHE A 313 -13.39 -65.96 -28.65
N VAL A 314 -12.40 -65.21 -29.17
CA VAL A 314 -11.09 -65.76 -29.61
C VAL A 314 -9.92 -64.81 -29.25
N LYS A 315 -8.88 -65.40 -28.64
CA LYS A 315 -7.58 -64.84 -28.16
C LYS A 315 -6.70 -64.41 -29.38
N VAL A 316 -5.65 -63.57 -29.39
CA VAL A 316 -4.39 -63.46 -28.62
C VAL A 316 -3.69 -62.08 -28.96
N PRO A 317 -2.38 -61.76 -28.73
CA PRO A 317 -1.95 -60.66 -27.82
C PRO A 317 -1.06 -59.56 -28.47
N LYS A 318 -0.51 -58.69 -27.61
CA LYS A 318 0.66 -57.78 -27.73
C LYS A 318 0.38 -56.30 -28.04
N ARG A 319 0.53 -55.52 -26.96
CA ARG A 319 1.36 -54.30 -26.81
C ARG A 319 1.91 -53.71 -28.12
N LYS A 320 1.55 -52.43 -28.35
CA LYS A 320 2.32 -51.31 -28.95
C LYS A 320 1.55 -50.57 -30.05
N LEU A 321 0.43 -49.94 -29.72
CA LEU A 321 -0.05 -48.78 -30.46
C LEU A 321 -1.11 -48.11 -29.60
N MET A 322 -0.85 -46.90 -29.09
CA MET A 322 -1.80 -45.93 -28.45
C MET A 322 -1.17 -45.12 -27.30
N MET A 323 0.07 -45.41 -26.89
CA MET A 323 0.81 -44.61 -25.88
C MET A 323 1.87 -43.68 -26.48
N LYS A 324 1.67 -43.22 -27.73
CA LYS A 324 2.55 -42.20 -28.37
C LYS A 324 1.83 -41.01 -29.00
N GLN A 325 0.50 -41.02 -29.10
CA GLN A 325 -0.24 -39.86 -29.63
C GLN A 325 -0.73 -38.91 -28.53
N ARG A 326 -1.10 -39.39 -27.33
CA ARG A 326 -1.55 -38.50 -26.24
C ARG A 326 -0.45 -37.67 -25.54
N CYS A 327 0.81 -38.10 -25.57
CA CYS A 327 1.91 -37.32 -24.96
C CYS A 327 2.53 -36.25 -25.88
N LYS A 328 2.30 -36.30 -27.20
CA LYS A 328 2.78 -35.25 -28.14
C LYS A 328 1.84 -34.04 -28.21
N GLU A 329 0.58 -34.20 -27.84
CA GLU A 329 -0.41 -33.11 -27.92
C GLU A 329 -0.43 -32.24 -26.66
N MET A 330 -0.14 -32.81 -25.48
CA MET A 330 0.08 -32.04 -24.25
C MET A 330 1.37 -31.21 -24.26
N THR A 331 2.40 -31.63 -24.99
CA THR A 331 3.68 -30.90 -25.02
C THR A 331 3.73 -29.81 -26.08
N ARG A 332 2.88 -29.85 -27.13
CA ARG A 332 2.80 -28.80 -28.16
C ARG A 332 1.88 -27.62 -27.82
N ARG A 333 0.94 -27.77 -26.88
CA ARG A 333 0.06 -26.66 -26.43
C ARG A 333 0.64 -25.79 -25.32
N VAL A 334 1.86 -26.07 -24.87
CA VAL A 334 2.65 -25.14 -24.04
C VAL A 334 3.57 -24.31 -24.93
N LYS A 335 3.02 -23.67 -25.97
CA LYS A 335 3.62 -22.43 -26.47
C LYS A 335 3.18 -21.32 -25.52
N ILE A 336 4.07 -21.06 -24.57
CA ILE A 336 4.21 -19.86 -23.74
C ILE A 336 3.42 -18.70 -24.35
N SER A 337 2.25 -18.43 -23.79
CA SER A 337 1.55 -17.19 -24.06
C SER A 337 2.15 -16.11 -23.17
N LYS A 338 3.09 -15.36 -23.73
CA LYS A 338 3.61 -14.12 -23.12
C LYS A 338 2.47 -13.11 -23.07
N PHE A 339 1.78 -13.01 -21.94
CA PHE A 339 0.80 -11.95 -21.75
C PHE A 339 1.41 -10.79 -20.98
N ARG A 340 1.58 -9.70 -21.73
CA ARG A 340 1.96 -8.38 -21.22
C ARG A 340 0.82 -7.82 -20.39
N ILE A 341 1.08 -7.58 -19.11
CA ILE A 341 0.30 -6.64 -18.33
C ILE A 341 0.73 -5.23 -18.79
N LYS A 342 -0.18 -4.47 -19.38
CA LYS A 342 0.04 -3.05 -19.69
C LYS A 342 -0.59 -2.25 -18.55
N ILE A 343 0.23 -1.85 -17.58
CA ILE A 343 -0.10 -0.81 -16.61
C ILE A 343 0.36 0.50 -17.23
N ASN A 344 -0.55 1.41 -17.54
CA ASN A 344 -0.17 2.74 -17.99
C ASN A 344 0.57 3.44 -16.83
N GLY A 345 1.85 3.76 -17.04
CA GLY A 345 2.67 4.54 -16.11
C GLY A 345 3.82 3.81 -15.40
N CYS A 346 3.94 2.48 -15.49
CA CYS A 346 5.08 1.75 -14.91
C CYS A 346 5.67 0.76 -15.91
N ALA A 347 6.98 0.83 -16.11
CA ALA A 347 7.72 -0.12 -16.95
C ALA A 347 7.76 -1.52 -16.31
N ARG A 348 7.08 -2.47 -16.96
CA ARG A 348 7.36 -3.92 -17.04
C ARG A 348 7.76 -4.66 -15.75
N PHE A 349 6.78 -5.00 -14.92
CA PHE A 349 6.93 -6.13 -13.98
C PHE A 349 6.94 -7.47 -14.76
N ARG A 350 8.00 -8.27 -14.60
CA ARG A 350 8.03 -9.69 -15.00
C ARG A 350 8.25 -10.53 -13.75
N PHE A 351 7.20 -11.19 -13.27
CA PHE A 351 7.36 -12.29 -12.33
C PHE A 351 8.11 -13.43 -13.04
N ASN A 352 9.39 -13.61 -12.74
CA ASN A 352 10.15 -14.78 -13.16
C ASN A 352 9.92 -15.88 -12.11
N GLN A 353 9.12 -16.90 -12.45
CA GLN A 353 9.10 -18.15 -11.69
C GLN A 353 10.45 -18.85 -11.82
N ARG A 354 11.35 -18.68 -10.83
CA ARG A 354 12.39 -19.67 -10.54
C ARG A 354 11.77 -20.75 -9.65
N TRP A 355 11.90 -21.99 -10.09
CA TRP A 355 11.14 -23.14 -9.64
C TRP A 355 11.56 -23.59 -8.23
N ILE A 356 10.58 -23.82 -7.35
CA ILE A 356 10.70 -24.82 -6.29
C ILE A 356 10.60 -26.17 -7.00
N SER A 357 11.70 -26.93 -7.04
CA SER A 357 11.65 -28.32 -7.45
C SER A 357 11.00 -29.12 -6.32
N LEU A 358 9.80 -29.65 -6.58
CA LEU A 358 9.19 -30.63 -5.69
C LEU A 358 10.01 -31.92 -5.76
N PRO A 359 10.49 -32.50 -4.63
CA PRO A 359 11.09 -33.82 -4.66
C PRO A 359 10.02 -34.83 -5.08
N LYS A 360 10.34 -35.64 -6.09
CA LYS A 360 9.47 -36.72 -6.56
C LYS A 360 9.53 -37.86 -5.54
N PHE A 361 8.48 -38.03 -4.73
CA PHE A 361 8.26 -39.29 -4.03
C PHE A 361 7.86 -40.36 -5.05
N SER A 362 8.82 -41.19 -5.45
CA SER A 362 8.52 -42.48 -6.09
C SER A 362 8.69 -43.58 -5.05
N SER A 363 7.60 -44.09 -4.50
CA SER A 363 7.62 -45.36 -3.78
C SER A 363 7.74 -46.49 -4.81
N LYS A 364 8.89 -47.15 -4.88
CA LYS A 364 8.99 -48.47 -5.49
C LYS A 364 8.40 -49.49 -4.51
N PRO A 365 7.60 -50.48 -4.93
CA PRO A 365 7.21 -51.58 -4.05
C PRO A 365 8.46 -52.45 -3.84
N SER A 366 8.97 -52.49 -2.61
CA SER A 366 10.00 -53.46 -2.23
C SER A 366 9.31 -54.73 -1.72
N ASP A 367 9.51 -55.84 -2.43
CA ASP A 367 9.34 -57.19 -1.89
C ASP A 367 10.23 -57.32 -0.65
N LYS A 368 9.63 -57.27 0.54
CA LYS A 368 10.21 -57.81 1.77
C LYS A 368 9.09 -58.45 2.59
N SER A 369 9.22 -59.77 2.72
CA SER A 369 8.46 -60.65 3.58
C SER A 369 8.44 -60.15 5.02
N TYR A 370 7.25 -60.13 5.62
CA TYR A 370 7.07 -59.95 7.06
C TYR A 370 7.40 -61.26 7.78
N THR A 371 8.37 -61.23 8.69
CA THR A 371 8.53 -62.24 9.75
C THR A 371 7.80 -61.74 10.99
N LYS A 372 6.83 -62.51 11.47
CA LYS A 372 6.21 -62.35 12.80
C LYS A 372 7.24 -62.72 13.86
N LEU A 373 7.34 -61.91 14.90
CA LEU A 373 7.94 -62.31 16.17
C LEU A 373 6.80 -62.56 17.15
N ASP A 374 6.86 -63.71 17.81
CA ASP A 374 6.08 -64.08 19.00
C ASP A 374 6.50 -63.24 20.22
#